data_AF-A0A345QEL8-F1
#
_entry.id   AF-A0A345QEL8-F1
#
_cell.length_a   1.000
_cell.length_b   1.000
_cell.length_c   1.000
_cell.angle_alpha   90.00
_cell.angle_beta   90.00
_cell.angle_gamma   90.00
#
_symmetry.space_group_name_H-M   'P 1'
#
loop_
_entity.id
_entity.type
_entity.pdbx_description
1 polymer ?
#
loop_
_entity_poly.entity_id
_entity_poly.type
_entity_poly.pdbx_seq_one_letter_code
_entity_poly.pdbx_strand_id
1 'polypeptide(L)'
;MSTFDGSGRPVASYPAVSGKSQSCQCSDDMNIEDYGPTPEGMYTVDPSAINRWSFLKGLPKIGGWGSRIAWGNQRTHLVPFRHNAEGRTQMYIHGGRYPGSKGCIDLTNSNDAFHEWLERQTRPVPVIVDYGDNNSFGLGRF
;
A
#
# COMPACT_ATOMS: atom_id res chain seq x y z
N MET A 1 8.26 -1.70 2.67
CA MET A 1 7.49 -0.81 3.56
C MET A 1 8.00 -0.96 4.98
N SER A 2 8.40 0.13 5.62
CA SER A 2 8.90 0.11 6.99
C SER A 2 7.94 0.85 7.92
N THR A 3 7.81 0.40 9.16
CA THR A 3 7.03 1.08 10.20
C THR A 3 7.96 1.67 11.25
N PHE A 4 7.53 2.76 11.86
CA PHE A 4 8.32 3.51 12.83
C PHE A 4 7.49 3.81 14.08
N ASP A 5 8.16 3.93 15.23
CA ASP A 5 7.51 4.39 16.46
C ASP A 5 7.37 5.92 16.48
N GLY A 6 6.74 6.46 17.53
CA GLY A 6 6.53 7.91 17.67
C GLY A 6 7.83 8.74 17.80
N SER A 7 8.98 8.09 17.98
CA SER A 7 10.31 8.73 17.99
C SER A 7 11.05 8.59 16.65
N GLY A 8 10.43 7.95 15.65
CA GLY A 8 11.03 7.73 14.33
C GLY A 8 11.98 6.54 14.27
N ARG A 9 12.00 5.65 15.28
CA ARG A 9 12.84 4.44 15.23
C ARG A 9 12.12 3.34 14.45
N PRO A 10 12.83 2.58 13.59
CA PRO A 10 12.22 1.49 12.84
C PRO A 10 11.73 0.39 13.78
N VAL A 11 10.52 -0.11 13.53
CA VAL A 11 9.85 -1.17 14.30
C VAL A 11 9.84 -2.47 13.50
N ALA A 12 9.47 -2.41 12.22
CA ALA A 12 9.41 -3.57 11.34
C ALA A 12 9.61 -3.16 9.87
N SER A 13 9.97 -4.13 9.03
CA SER A 13 10.02 -3.98 7.58
C SER A 13 9.27 -5.13 6.91
N TYR A 14 8.47 -4.78 5.90
CA TYR A 14 7.62 -5.68 5.14
C TYR A 14 7.97 -5.52 3.65
N PRO A 15 8.34 -6.60 2.94
CA PRO A 15 8.42 -6.59 1.49
C PRO A 15 7.14 -6.03 0.89
N ALA A 16 7.28 -5.04 0.00
CA ALA A 16 6.17 -4.34 -0.61
C ALA A 16 6.51 -4.04 -2.06
N VAL A 17 5.51 -4.14 -2.93
CA VAL A 17 5.60 -3.72 -4.33
C VAL A 17 4.38 -2.89 -4.68
N SER A 18 4.50 -2.03 -5.69
CA SER A 18 3.37 -1.27 -6.21
C SER A 18 3.44 -1.14 -7.73
N GLY A 19 2.28 -1.12 -8.37
CA GLY A 19 2.21 -1.13 -9.84
C GLY A 19 2.39 -2.54 -10.40
N LYS A 20 2.31 -2.65 -11.72
CA LYS A 20 2.42 -3.94 -12.41
C LYS A 20 3.87 -4.43 -12.39
N SER A 21 4.08 -5.72 -12.62
CA SER A 21 5.43 -6.28 -12.71
C SER A 21 6.27 -5.71 -13.86
N GLN A 22 5.62 -5.10 -14.86
CA GLN A 22 6.27 -4.38 -15.96
C GLN A 22 6.59 -2.92 -15.63
N SER A 23 6.02 -2.34 -14.58
CA SER A 23 6.37 -0.98 -14.16
C SER A 23 7.63 -1.00 -13.31
N CYS A 24 8.27 0.15 -13.19
CA CYS A 24 9.34 0.31 -12.21
C CYS A 24 8.79 0.37 -10.77
N GLN A 25 9.67 0.18 -9.79
CA GLN A 25 9.45 0.56 -8.38
C GLN A 25 10.10 1.94 -8.15
N CYS A 26 9.68 2.91 -8.96
CA CYS A 26 10.29 4.23 -9.12
C CYS A 26 9.20 5.26 -9.48
N SER A 27 9.53 6.55 -9.44
CA SER A 27 8.59 7.64 -9.70
C SER A 27 8.26 7.83 -11.19
N ASP A 28 9.08 7.34 -12.12
CA ASP A 28 8.89 7.55 -13.58
C ASP A 28 7.50 7.10 -14.08
N ASP A 29 7.02 5.94 -13.61
CA ASP A 29 5.74 5.38 -14.04
C ASP A 29 4.56 5.84 -13.18
N MET A 30 4.80 6.60 -12.10
CA MET A 30 3.80 6.82 -11.05
C MET A 30 2.56 7.57 -11.55
N ASN A 31 2.66 8.32 -12.64
CA ASN A 31 1.56 9.07 -13.26
C ASN A 31 0.70 8.21 -14.22
N ILE A 32 1.12 6.98 -14.53
CA ILE A 32 0.39 6.10 -15.46
C ILE A 32 -0.66 5.29 -14.69
N GLU A 33 -1.91 5.75 -14.73
CA GLU A 33 -3.04 5.08 -14.06
C GLU A 33 -3.17 3.61 -14.48
N ASP A 34 -3.61 2.76 -13.54
CA ASP A 34 -3.79 1.32 -13.73
C ASP A 34 -2.55 0.53 -14.20
N TYR A 35 -1.36 1.14 -14.08
CA TYR A 35 -0.10 0.58 -14.51
C TYR A 35 1.01 0.80 -13.48
N GLY A 36 1.30 2.06 -13.20
CA GLY A 36 2.43 2.46 -12.39
C GLY A 36 2.24 2.28 -10.89
N PRO A 37 3.28 2.55 -10.12
CA PRO A 37 3.22 2.51 -8.67
C PRO A 37 2.26 3.58 -8.09
N THR A 38 1.98 3.47 -6.79
CA THR A 38 1.33 4.52 -6.00
C THR A 38 2.17 5.79 -6.13
N PRO A 39 1.58 6.95 -6.47
CA PRO A 39 2.36 8.17 -6.58
C PRO A 39 3.03 8.55 -5.25
N GLU A 40 4.21 9.14 -5.33
CA GLU A 40 4.92 9.63 -4.16
C GLU A 40 4.10 10.67 -3.38
N GLY A 41 4.34 10.74 -2.08
CA GLY A 41 3.76 11.75 -1.22
C GLY A 41 3.17 11.21 0.07
N MET A 42 2.35 12.06 0.70
CA MET A 42 1.75 11.78 1.99
C MET A 42 0.37 11.16 1.84
N TYR A 43 0.14 10.13 2.64
CA TYR A 43 -1.08 9.35 2.74
C TYR A 43 -1.41 9.07 4.21
N THR A 44 -2.57 8.48 4.45
CA THR A 44 -2.98 7.98 5.75
C THR A 44 -3.67 6.63 5.59
N VAL A 45 -3.46 5.75 6.57
CA VAL A 45 -4.28 4.54 6.76
C VAL A 45 -4.92 4.56 8.13
N ASP A 46 -6.20 4.21 8.21
CA ASP A 46 -6.94 4.17 9.46
C ASP A 46 -7.10 2.70 9.91
N PRO A 47 -6.68 2.34 11.14
CA PRO A 47 -6.91 0.99 11.70
C PRO A 47 -8.39 0.58 11.67
N SER A 48 -9.32 1.52 11.82
CA SER A 48 -10.77 1.26 11.74
C SER A 48 -11.25 0.94 10.32
N ALA A 49 -10.47 1.26 9.29
CA ALA A 49 -10.77 0.99 7.89
C ALA A 49 -10.25 -0.38 7.41
N ILE A 50 -9.65 -1.20 8.29
CA ILE A 50 -9.22 -2.56 7.97
C ILE A 50 -10.43 -3.40 7.53
N ASN A 51 -10.35 -3.94 6.32
CA ASN A 51 -11.38 -4.78 5.74
C ASN A 51 -10.86 -6.21 5.55
N ARG A 52 -11.38 -7.13 6.37
CA ARG A 52 -11.03 -8.56 6.31
C ARG A 52 -11.79 -9.27 5.20
N TRP A 53 -11.09 -10.14 4.47
CA TRP A 53 -11.64 -10.98 3.42
C TRP A 53 -12.69 -11.93 3.97
N SER A 54 -13.70 -12.20 3.15
CA SER A 54 -14.67 -13.28 3.36
C SER A 54 -15.14 -13.77 2.00
N PHE A 55 -15.82 -14.92 1.95
CA PHE A 55 -16.30 -15.48 0.69
C PHE A 55 -17.13 -14.48 -0.13
N LEU A 56 -18.07 -13.76 0.50
CA LEU A 56 -18.89 -12.75 -0.18
C LEU A 56 -18.05 -11.59 -0.72
N LYS A 57 -17.08 -11.11 0.05
CA LYS A 57 -16.11 -10.08 -0.38
C LYS A 57 -15.17 -10.58 -1.48
N GLY A 58 -15.07 -11.90 -1.63
CA GLY A 58 -14.36 -12.59 -2.68
C GLY A 58 -15.03 -12.58 -4.06
N LEU A 59 -16.29 -12.14 -4.14
CA LEU A 59 -17.11 -12.25 -5.35
C LEU A 59 -17.32 -10.87 -6.01
N PRO A 60 -16.57 -10.54 -7.09
CA PRO A 60 -16.71 -9.24 -7.76
C PRO A 60 -18.12 -8.98 -8.32
N LYS A 61 -18.84 -10.04 -8.72
CA LYS A 61 -20.21 -9.95 -9.26
C LYS A 61 -21.23 -9.36 -8.28
N ILE A 62 -20.93 -9.33 -6.99
CA ILE A 62 -21.79 -8.77 -5.94
C ILE A 62 -21.12 -7.59 -5.21
N GLY A 63 -20.16 -6.93 -5.85
CA GLY A 63 -19.45 -5.78 -5.27
C GLY A 63 -18.32 -6.14 -4.32
N GLY A 64 -17.91 -7.41 -4.28
CA GLY A 64 -16.68 -7.83 -3.61
C GLY A 64 -15.43 -7.28 -4.31
N TRP A 65 -14.30 -7.32 -3.62
CA TRP A 65 -13.03 -6.82 -4.14
C TRP A 65 -12.21 -7.89 -4.87
N GLY A 66 -12.57 -9.17 -4.73
CA GLY A 66 -12.00 -10.24 -5.52
C GLY A 66 -11.28 -11.28 -4.68
N SER A 67 -10.56 -12.17 -5.37
CA SER A 67 -10.07 -13.39 -4.74
C SER A 67 -9.05 -13.10 -3.64
N ARG A 68 -9.04 -13.96 -2.61
CA ARG A 68 -8.03 -13.95 -1.55
C ARG A 68 -6.60 -14.08 -2.09
N ILE A 69 -6.46 -14.74 -3.25
CA ILE A 69 -5.17 -14.91 -3.92
C ILE A 69 -4.62 -13.57 -4.41
N ALA A 70 -5.47 -12.67 -4.91
CA ALA A 70 -5.06 -11.39 -5.46
C ALA A 70 -4.92 -10.28 -4.41
N TRP A 71 -5.62 -10.41 -3.28
CA TRP A 71 -5.74 -9.31 -2.32
C TRP A 71 -5.36 -9.66 -0.88
N GLY A 72 -5.08 -10.93 -0.59
CA GLY A 72 -4.76 -11.39 0.75
C GLY A 72 -5.98 -11.50 1.66
N ASN A 73 -5.71 -11.64 2.96
CA ASN A 73 -6.75 -11.78 3.97
C ASN A 73 -7.32 -10.43 4.40
N GLN A 74 -6.60 -9.34 4.15
CA GLN A 74 -6.92 -8.01 4.67
C GLN A 74 -6.51 -6.93 3.68
N ARG A 75 -7.29 -5.86 3.61
CA ARG A 75 -6.93 -4.63 2.91
C ARG A 75 -7.34 -3.42 3.71
N THR A 76 -6.61 -2.33 3.58
CA THR A 76 -6.95 -1.03 4.18
C THR A 76 -6.85 0.06 3.12
N HIS A 77 -7.81 0.98 3.11
CA HIS A 77 -7.82 2.09 2.16
C HIS A 77 -6.64 3.03 2.45
N LEU A 78 -5.87 3.33 1.42
CA LEU A 78 -4.75 4.26 1.45
C LEU A 78 -5.28 5.62 1.00
N VAL A 79 -5.50 6.51 1.96
CA VAL A 79 -6.14 7.81 1.71
C VAL A 79 -5.07 8.84 1.37
N PRO A 80 -5.06 9.43 0.17
CA PRO A 80 -4.13 10.50 -0.16
C PRO A 80 -4.40 11.75 0.65
N PHE A 81 -3.33 12.42 1.07
CA PHE A 81 -3.44 13.79 1.51
C PHE A 81 -3.57 14.70 0.27
N ARG A 82 -4.67 15.46 0.17
CA ARG A 82 -4.94 16.36 -0.97
C ARG A 82 -4.92 15.63 -2.31
N HIS A 83 -4.17 16.14 -3.29
CA HIS A 83 -4.15 15.67 -4.68
C HIS A 83 -3.00 14.69 -4.98
N ASN A 84 -2.32 14.17 -3.95
CA ASN A 84 -1.13 13.31 -4.08
C ASN A 84 -1.37 11.98 -4.82
N ALA A 85 -2.61 11.67 -5.23
CA ALA A 85 -2.95 10.42 -5.89
C ALA A 85 -3.06 10.52 -7.42
N GLU A 86 -2.72 11.65 -8.03
CA GLU A 86 -2.89 11.85 -9.49
C GLU A 86 -4.33 11.54 -9.95
N GLY A 87 -5.31 11.92 -9.12
CA GLY A 87 -6.74 11.65 -9.37
C GLY A 87 -7.23 10.25 -8.95
N ARG A 88 -6.36 9.34 -8.52
CA ARG A 88 -6.74 7.99 -8.08
C ARG A 88 -7.43 8.00 -6.72
N THR A 89 -8.49 7.22 -6.59
CA THR A 89 -9.30 7.17 -5.35
C THR A 89 -9.37 5.78 -4.72
N GLN A 90 -9.00 4.73 -5.46
CA GLN A 90 -9.15 3.34 -5.07
C GLN A 90 -7.80 2.65 -4.78
N MET A 91 -6.98 3.28 -3.95
CA MET A 91 -5.67 2.74 -3.55
C MET A 91 -5.76 2.07 -2.19
N TYR A 92 -5.10 0.92 -2.05
CA TYR A 92 -5.15 0.12 -0.84
C TYR A 92 -3.76 -0.35 -0.45
N ILE A 93 -3.58 -0.62 0.84
CA ILE A 93 -2.53 -1.54 1.29
C ILE A 93 -3.18 -2.91 1.39
N HIS A 94 -2.67 -3.89 0.66
CA HIS A 94 -3.20 -5.25 0.64
C HIS A 94 -2.07 -6.27 0.59
N GLY A 95 -2.38 -7.52 0.27
CA GLY A 95 -1.37 -8.53 -0.02
C GLY A 95 -1.86 -9.49 -1.07
N GLY A 96 -1.43 -10.74 -0.97
CA GLY A 96 -1.81 -11.77 -1.92
C GLY A 96 -0.65 -12.69 -2.21
N ARG A 97 -0.91 -13.66 -3.07
CA ARG A 97 0.09 -14.66 -3.44
C ARG A 97 1.11 -14.11 -4.44
N TYR A 98 0.70 -13.18 -5.30
CA TYR A 98 1.50 -12.72 -6.42
C TYR A 98 1.79 -11.24 -6.26
N PRO A 99 3.07 -10.82 -6.34
CA PRO A 99 3.46 -9.42 -6.24
C PRO A 99 2.91 -8.61 -7.41
N GLY A 100 2.34 -7.47 -7.08
CA GLY A 100 2.01 -6.41 -8.03
C GLY A 100 0.56 -5.98 -7.95
N SER A 101 0.29 -4.79 -8.46
CA SER A 101 -1.01 -4.16 -8.37
C SER A 101 -1.22 -3.19 -9.54
N LYS A 102 -2.25 -2.35 -9.43
CA LYS A 102 -2.53 -1.23 -10.34
C LYS A 102 -2.29 0.12 -9.65
N GLY A 103 -1.27 0.19 -8.79
CA GLY A 103 -0.97 1.37 -7.97
C GLY A 103 -1.43 1.27 -6.51
N CYS A 104 -1.71 0.05 -6.02
CA CYS A 104 -1.84 -0.25 -4.59
C CYS A 104 -0.50 -0.72 -4.00
N ILE A 105 -0.33 -0.61 -2.69
CA ILE A 105 0.82 -1.19 -1.99
C ILE A 105 0.50 -2.65 -1.66
N ASP A 106 1.16 -3.58 -2.36
CA ASP A 106 1.01 -5.01 -2.19
C ASP A 106 2.12 -5.57 -1.31
N LEU A 107 1.74 -6.06 -0.12
CA LEU A 107 2.64 -6.63 0.87
C LEU A 107 2.84 -8.15 0.69
N THR A 108 2.23 -8.75 -0.32
CA THR A 108 2.25 -10.19 -0.61
C THR A 108 1.92 -11.02 0.63
N ASN A 109 2.87 -11.82 1.12
CA ASN A 109 2.74 -12.69 2.29
C ASN A 109 2.87 -11.93 3.63
N SER A 110 3.29 -10.66 3.61
CA SER A 110 3.38 -9.81 4.81
C SER A 110 2.06 -9.14 5.18
N ASN A 111 0.97 -9.45 4.46
CA ASN A 111 -0.35 -8.87 4.65
C ASN A 111 -0.82 -8.94 6.10
N ASP A 112 -0.79 -10.14 6.69
CA ASP A 112 -1.32 -10.35 8.03
C ASP A 112 -0.44 -9.68 9.09
N ALA A 113 0.88 -9.83 9.00
CA ALA A 113 1.80 -9.23 9.96
C ALA A 113 1.69 -7.70 9.99
N PHE A 114 1.59 -7.05 8.82
CA PHE A 114 1.38 -5.61 8.74
C PHE A 114 0.02 -5.20 9.32
N HIS A 115 -1.07 -5.89 8.96
CA HIS A 115 -2.40 -5.52 9.45
C HIS A 115 -2.58 -5.79 10.94
N GLU A 116 -1.89 -6.80 11.49
CA GLU A 116 -1.84 -7.04 12.94
C GLU A 116 -1.12 -5.90 13.66
N TRP A 117 -0.03 -5.38 13.08
CA TRP A 117 0.62 -4.17 13.57
C TRP A 117 -0.29 -2.94 13.46
N LEU A 118 -1.00 -2.78 12.34
CA LEU A 118 -1.88 -1.64 12.11
C LEU A 118 -3.09 -1.64 13.07
N GLU A 119 -3.67 -2.80 13.34
CA GLU A 119 -4.80 -2.98 14.26
C GLU A 119 -4.47 -2.55 15.70
N ARG A 120 -3.19 -2.60 16.10
CA ARG A 120 -2.74 -2.12 17.41
C ARG A 120 -2.63 -0.60 17.52
N GLN A 121 -2.74 0.13 16.40
CA GLN A 121 -2.63 1.59 16.43
C GLN A 121 -3.96 2.21 16.88
N THR A 122 -3.87 3.25 17.70
CA THR A 122 -5.06 3.90 18.28
C THR A 122 -5.55 5.10 17.47
N ARG A 123 -4.83 5.48 16.42
CA ARG A 123 -5.13 6.62 15.55
C ARG A 123 -4.74 6.29 14.10
N PRO A 124 -5.26 7.04 13.11
CA PRO A 124 -4.76 6.96 11.75
C PRO A 124 -3.25 7.15 11.69
N VAL A 125 -2.59 6.35 10.85
CA VAL A 125 -1.15 6.31 10.70
C VAL A 125 -0.76 7.03 9.42
N PRO A 126 0.15 8.01 9.47
CA PRO A 126 0.69 8.63 8.26
C PRO A 126 1.55 7.62 7.49
N VAL A 127 1.39 7.61 6.17
CA VAL A 127 2.20 6.81 5.26
C VAL A 127 2.89 7.75 4.29
N ILE A 128 4.20 7.61 4.15
CA ILE A 128 4.99 8.34 3.16
C ILE A 128 5.38 7.32 2.08
N VAL A 129 5.01 7.62 0.84
CA VAL A 129 5.47 6.88 -0.33
C VAL A 129 6.61 7.69 -0.95
N ASP A 130 7.78 7.08 -0.99
CA ASP A 130 9.03 7.66 -1.48
C ASP A 130 9.88 6.54 -2.08
N TYR A 131 10.25 6.66 -3.35
CA TYR A 131 11.08 5.70 -4.08
C TYR A 131 12.57 6.08 -4.06
N GLY A 132 12.91 7.28 -3.58
CA GLY A 132 14.28 7.76 -3.38
C GLY A 132 15.05 8.06 -4.68
N ASP A 133 14.42 7.95 -5.84
CA ASP A 133 15.03 8.23 -7.15
C ASP A 133 15.11 9.73 -7.46
N ASN A 134 14.22 10.53 -6.86
CA ASN A 134 14.30 12.00 -6.84
C ASN A 134 15.45 12.55 -5.97
N ASN A 135 16.18 11.68 -5.25
CA ASN A 135 17.29 12.03 -4.37
C ASN A 135 18.68 11.85 -5.02
N SER A 136 18.79 11.99 -6.35
CA SER A 136 20.08 12.00 -7.06
C SER A 136 20.98 13.23 -6.75
N PHE A 137 20.62 14.03 -5.74
CA PHE A 137 21.53 14.96 -5.05
C PHE A 137 21.45 14.80 -3.52
N GLY A 138 21.67 13.60 -2.99
CA GLY A 138 22.01 13.43 -1.57
C GLY A 138 21.47 12.15 -0.93
N LEU A 139 22.38 11.19 -0.72
CA LEU A 139 22.40 10.17 0.34
C LEU A 139 21.08 9.82 1.08
N GLY A 140 20.58 8.59 0.88
CA GLY A 140 19.74 7.85 1.86
C GLY A 140 18.74 6.93 1.16
N ARG A 141 19.01 5.61 1.01
CA ARG A 141 18.87 4.47 1.94
C ARG A 141 17.43 3.93 2.08
N PHE A 142 17.24 2.67 1.67
CA PHE A 142 16.18 1.75 2.14
C PHE A 142 16.57 1.11 3.48
#